data_AF-A0A2S9GF42-F1
#
_entry.id   AF-A0A2S9GF42-F1
#
_cell.length_a   1.000
_cell.length_b   1.000
_cell.length_c   1.000
_cell.angle_alpha   90.00
_cell.angle_beta   90.00
_cell.angle_gamma   90.00
#
_symmetry.space_group_name_H-M   'P 1'
#
loop_
_entity.id
_entity.type
_entity.pdbx_description
1 polymer ?
#
loop_
_entity_poly.entity_id
_entity_poly.type
_entity_poly.pdbx_seq_one_letter_code
_entity_poly.pdbx_strand_id
1 'polypeptide(L)'
;ILGMDWHKYEEEGHEILAERLAGWQEKYPDVHVSRRIVCDRPERWLIDEAKHAQLVVVGSRGRGGIAGMMLGSVSTAVAESATTP
;
A
#
# COMPACT_ATOMS: atom_id res chain seq x y z
N ILE A 1 -13.13 13.00 -8.17
CA ILE A 1 -13.26 12.84 -6.70
C ILE A 1 -13.51 14.23 -6.12
N LEU A 2 -14.67 14.82 -6.41
CA LEU A 2 -15.12 16.09 -5.83
C LEU A 2 -16.55 15.82 -5.40
N GLY A 3 -16.79 15.75 -4.08
CA GLY A 3 -18.11 15.47 -3.49
C GLY A 3 -18.20 14.24 -2.57
N MET A 4 -17.11 13.47 -2.36
CA MET A 4 -17.06 12.44 -1.32
C MET A 4 -16.53 13.00 -0.01
N ASP A 5 -17.12 12.59 1.10
CA ASP A 5 -16.56 12.78 2.42
C ASP A 5 -15.31 11.89 2.57
N TRP A 6 -14.13 12.46 2.34
CA TRP A 6 -12.84 11.78 2.49
C TRP A 6 -12.70 11.16 3.88
N HIS A 7 -13.24 11.80 4.91
CA HIS A 7 -13.15 11.31 6.28
C HIS A 7 -13.81 9.93 6.42
N LYS A 8 -14.97 9.74 5.77
CA LYS A 8 -15.66 8.45 5.74
C LYS A 8 -14.82 7.35 5.07
N TYR A 9 -14.17 7.66 3.96
CA TYR A 9 -13.31 6.68 3.25
C TYR A 9 -12.04 6.36 4.03
N GLU A 10 -11.48 7.35 4.71
CA GLU A 10 -10.34 7.17 5.59
C GLU A 10 -10.69 6.26 6.76
N GLU A 11 -11.82 6.50 7.44
CA GLU A 11 -12.31 5.68 8.54
C GLU A 11 -12.60 4.24 8.09
N GLU A 12 -13.39 4.06 7.02
CA GLU A 12 -13.68 2.73 6.45
C GLU A 12 -12.38 2.01 6.02
N GLY A 13 -11.43 2.74 5.43
CA GLY A 13 -10.12 2.21 5.06
C GLY A 13 -9.32 1.74 6.27
N HIS A 14 -9.37 2.49 7.37
CA HIS A 14 -8.70 2.12 8.63
C HIS A 14 -9.31 0.86 9.25
N GLU A 15 -10.64 0.74 9.25
CA GLU A 15 -11.34 -0.45 9.75
C GLU A 15 -10.96 -1.70 8.95
N ILE A 16 -11.10 -1.64 7.62
CA ILE A 16 -10.77 -2.76 6.74
C ILE A 16 -9.30 -3.16 6.89
N LEU A 17 -8.39 -2.18 6.93
CA LEU A 17 -6.96 -2.46 7.06
C LEU A 17 -6.63 -3.06 8.43
N ALA A 18 -7.29 -2.60 9.50
CA ALA A 18 -7.14 -3.16 10.84
C ALA A 18 -7.57 -4.64 10.90
N GLU A 19 -8.74 -4.94 10.35
CA GLU A 19 -9.29 -6.30 10.31
C GLU A 19 -8.34 -7.26 9.56
N ARG A 20 -7.84 -6.84 8.39
CA ARG A 20 -6.94 -7.67 7.56
C ARG A 20 -5.59 -7.95 8.23
N LEU A 21 -5.15 -7.08 9.13
CA LEU A 21 -3.86 -7.20 9.81
C LEU A 21 -3.94 -7.89 11.17
N ALA A 22 -5.14 -8.06 11.76
CA ALA A 22 -5.30 -8.57 13.13
C ALA A 22 -4.56 -9.90 13.38
N GLY A 23 -4.79 -10.92 12.54
CA GLY A 23 -4.12 -12.22 12.69
C GLY A 23 -2.60 -12.18 12.46
N TRP A 24 -2.09 -11.20 11.71
CA TRP A 24 -0.66 -11.01 11.52
C TRP A 24 0.00 -10.36 12.74
N GLN A 25 -0.69 -9.41 13.38
CA GLN A 25 -0.19 -8.75 14.59
C GLN A 25 -0.14 -9.71 15.77
N GLU A 26 -1.11 -10.61 15.92
CA GLU A 26 -1.06 -11.68 16.92
C GLU A 26 0.11 -12.64 16.68
N LYS A 27 0.38 -12.96 15.41
CA LYS A 27 1.46 -13.87 15.02
C LYS A 27 2.86 -13.25 15.17
N TYR A 28 2.98 -11.93 14.97
CA TYR A 28 4.23 -11.18 15.02
C TYR A 28 4.09 -9.98 15.96
N PRO A 29 3.99 -10.22 17.29
CA PRO A 29 3.66 -9.17 18.27
C PRO A 29 4.75 -8.11 18.40
N ASP A 30 6.00 -8.45 18.10
CA ASP A 30 7.14 -7.53 18.21
C ASP A 30 7.26 -6.58 16.99
N VAL A 31 6.43 -6.76 15.95
CA VAL A 31 6.45 -5.92 14.76
C VAL A 31 5.45 -4.78 14.93
N HIS A 32 5.97 -3.56 15.16
CA HIS A 32 5.13 -2.36 15.21
C HIS A 32 4.59 -1.99 13.82
N VAL A 33 3.26 -1.97 13.69
CA VAL A 33 2.59 -1.68 12.41
C VAL A 33 2.03 -0.26 12.40
N SER A 34 2.55 0.57 11.51
CA SER A 34 1.97 1.88 11.18
C SER A 34 1.07 1.75 9.95
N ARG A 35 -0.22 2.05 10.12
CA ARG A 35 -1.23 2.01 9.04
C ARG A 35 -1.38 3.41 8.43
N ARG A 36 -1.54 3.49 7.10
CA ARG A 36 -1.75 4.74 6.36
C ARG A 36 -2.84 4.54 5.32
N ILE A 37 -3.84 5.43 5.31
CA ILE A 37 -4.84 5.56 4.25
C ILE A 37 -4.59 6.92 3.59
N VAL A 38 -4.42 6.93 2.27
CA VAL A 38 -3.97 8.12 1.53
C VAL A 38 -4.80 8.36 0.29
N CYS A 39 -5.06 9.63 -0.02
CA CYS A 39 -5.70 10.04 -1.26
C CYS A 39 -4.61 10.42 -2.27
N ASP A 40 -3.96 9.44 -2.86
CA ASP A 40 -2.88 9.65 -3.84
C ASP A 40 -2.82 8.50 -4.87
N ARG A 41 -1.91 8.62 -5.83
CA ARG A 41 -1.49 7.54 -6.72
C ARG A 41 -0.60 6.58 -5.93
N PRO A 42 -0.94 5.27 -5.85
CA PRO A 42 -0.23 4.32 -5.00
C PRO A 42 1.27 4.26 -5.27
N GLU A 43 1.67 4.24 -6.55
CA GLU A 43 3.07 4.17 -6.95
C GLU A 43 3.86 5.39 -6.49
N ARG A 44 3.28 6.59 -6.62
CA ARG A 44 3.94 7.84 -6.23
C ARG A 44 4.15 7.87 -4.72
N TRP A 45 3.10 7.60 -3.96
CA TRP A 45 3.16 7.62 -2.52
C TRP A 45 4.15 6.58 -1.98
N LEU A 46 4.15 5.36 -2.54
CA LEU A 46 5.10 4.32 -2.16
C LEU A 46 6.56 4.69 -2.47
N ILE A 47 6.84 5.28 -3.64
CA ILE A 47 8.20 5.72 -4.02
C ILE A 47 8.69 6.84 -3.10
N ASP A 48 7.81 7.76 -2.71
CA ASP A 48 8.16 8.83 -1.78
C ASP A 48 8.40 8.29 -0.36
N GLU A 49 7.51 7.42 0.14
CA GLU A 49 7.66 6.80 1.47
C GLU A 49 8.87 5.86 1.55
N ALA A 50 9.26 5.24 0.43
CA ALA A 50 10.43 4.38 0.32
C ALA A 50 11.73 5.07 0.79
N LYS A 51 11.83 6.40 0.63
CA LYS A 51 12.97 7.22 1.07
C LYS A 51 13.18 7.18 2.59
N HIS A 52 12.16 6.78 3.34
CA HIS A 52 12.17 6.66 4.79
C HIS A 52 12.21 5.20 5.27
N ALA A 53 12.27 4.23 4.35
CA ALA A 53 12.29 2.81 4.63
C ALA A 53 13.65 2.17 4.27
N GLN A 54 13.89 0.97 4.80
CA GLN A 54 15.06 0.14 4.44
C GLN A 54 14.75 -0.91 3.36
N LEU A 55 13.46 -1.20 3.14
CA LEU A 55 12.95 -2.19 2.19
C LEU A 55 11.50 -1.85 1.84
N VAL A 56 11.14 -1.94 0.57
CA VAL A 56 9.77 -1.80 0.07
C VAL A 56 9.28 -3.13 -0.48
N VAL A 57 8.12 -3.58 0.00
CA VAL A 57 7.52 -4.83 -0.46
C VAL A 57 6.20 -4.53 -1.17
N VAL A 58 6.12 -4.96 -2.43
CA VAL A 58 4.91 -4.91 -3.25
C VAL A 58 4.62 -6.28 -3.85
N GLY A 59 3.34 -6.61 -4.04
CA GLY A 59 2.97 -7.80 -4.81
C GLY A 59 3.35 -7.64 -6.29
N SER A 60 3.56 -8.73 -7.02
CA SER A 60 3.81 -8.65 -8.47
C SER A 60 2.58 -8.21 -9.27
N ARG A 61 1.38 -8.42 -8.73
CA ARG A 61 0.09 -8.07 -9.35
C ARG A 61 -0.84 -7.40 -8.33
N GLY A 62 -1.71 -6.53 -8.82
CA GLY A 62 -2.69 -5.80 -8.02
C GLY A 62 -4.12 -6.34 -8.18
N ARG A 63 -5.09 -5.55 -7.68
CA ARG A 63 -6.53 -5.85 -7.76
C ARG A 63 -7.15 -5.56 -9.15
N GLY A 64 -6.39 -4.90 -10.02
CA GLY A 64 -6.73 -4.68 -11.42
C GLY A 64 -5.59 -5.16 -12.31
N GLY A 65 -5.83 -5.22 -13.63
CA GLY A 65 -4.81 -5.60 -14.60
C GLY A 65 -5.38 -6.25 -15.85
N ILE A 66 -4.50 -6.47 -16.81
CA ILE A 66 -4.80 -7.15 -18.08
C ILE A 66 -4.32 -8.61 -17.96
N ALA A 67 -5.15 -9.55 -18.42
CA ALA A 67 -4.79 -10.97 -18.43
C ALA A 67 -3.48 -11.20 -19.20
N GLY A 68 -2.56 -11.98 -18.61
CA GLY A 68 -1.26 -12.31 -19.22
C GLY A 68 -0.10 -11.37 -18.85
N MET A 69 -0.35 -10.27 -18.11
CA MET A 69 0.73 -9.39 -17.64
C MET A 69 1.43 -9.94 -16.39
N MET A 70 2.76 -9.96 -16.40
CA MET A 70 3.60 -10.49 -15.32
C MET A 70 3.72 -9.53 -14.13
N LEU A 71 3.87 -8.23 -14.40
CA LEU A 71 4.00 -7.17 -13.39
C LEU A 71 2.89 -6.15 -13.53
N GLY A 72 2.27 -5.77 -12.41
CA GLY A 72 1.30 -4.68 -12.36
C GLY A 72 1.96 -3.30 -12.43
N SER A 73 1.19 -2.29 -12.85
CA SER A 73 1.69 -0.91 -13.05
C SER A 73 2.37 -0.33 -11.81
N VAL A 74 1.81 -0.55 -10.61
CA VAL A 74 2.38 -0.07 -9.35
C VAL A 74 3.70 -0.77 -9.06
N SER A 75 3.75 -2.10 -9.22
CA SER A 75 4.93 -2.91 -8.94
C SER A 75 6.09 -2.56 -9.88
N THR A 76 5.80 -2.36 -11.17
CA THR A 76 6.79 -1.88 -12.15
C THR A 76 7.33 -0.51 -11.76
N ALA A 77 6.45 0.46 -11.46
CA ALA A 77 6.87 1.82 -11.13
C ALA A 77 7.73 1.87 -9.86
N VAL A 78 7.35 1.12 -8.82
CA VAL A 78 8.14 1.03 -7.58
C VAL A 78 9.51 0.40 -7.84
N ALA A 79 9.57 -0.72 -8.58
CA ALA A 79 10.83 -1.40 -8.87
C ALA A 79 11.78 -0.55 -9.73
N GLU A 80 11.26 0.29 -10.62
CA GLU A 80 12.07 1.16 -11.49
C GLU A 80 12.56 2.43 -10.79
N SER A 81 11.79 2.96 -9.82
CA SER A 81 11.99 4.32 -9.31
C SER A 81 12.32 4.42 -7.82
N ALA A 82 12.06 3.39 -7.02
CA ALA A 82 12.44 3.40 -5.61
C ALA A 82 13.97 3.40 -5.50
N THR A 83 14.49 4.18 -4.55
CA THR A 83 15.94 4.24 -4.24
C THR A 83 16.34 3.29 -3.12
N THR A 84 15.35 2.55 -2.61
CA THR A 84 15.43 1.59 -1.52
C THR A 84 15.17 0.21 -2.11
N PRO A 85 15.82 -0.86 -1.59
CA PRO A 85 15.53 -2.23 -2.00
C PRO A 85 14.04 -2.59 -1.98
#